data_AF-J3A6H0-F1
#
_entry.id   AF-J3A6H0-F1
#
_cell.length_a   1.000
_cell.length_b   1.000
_cell.length_c   1.000
_cell.angle_alpha   90.00
_cell.angle_beta   90.00
_cell.angle_gamma   90.00
#
_symmetry.space_group_name_H-M   'P 1'
#
loop_
_entity.id
_entity.type
_entity.pdbx_description
1 polymer ?
#
loop_
_entity_poly.entity_id
_entity_poly.type
_entity_poly.pdbx_seq_one_letter_code
_entity_poly.pdbx_strand_id
1 'polypeptide(L)'
;MNPAFDTLSASKRLRDAGVEERAADAIVELVQSATHFPDIGGLATKDDVADMATKRDIADMATKRDVADMATKRDVADLAAAVKRDMAELAATTKRDIADLAAATKRDVAELAAATKQDVAELAAATKQDVAELATKAALQDVKTDVLLLKTELKNTEYRIMADLNDKLRVQGMALIGGMAAIVGLATAVIKLAP
;
A
#
# COMPACT_ATOMS: atom_id res chain seq x y z
N MET A 1 -92.06 -10.00 36.78
CA MET A 1 -93.36 -9.67 37.40
C MET A 1 -93.37 -10.30 38.78
N ASN A 2 -93.14 -9.52 39.83
CA ASN A 2 -93.22 -10.01 41.21
C ASN A 2 -94.72 -10.12 41.56
N PRO A 3 -95.26 -11.28 41.96
CA PRO A 3 -96.67 -11.39 42.35
C PRO A 3 -96.98 -10.39 43.47
N ALA A 4 -98.10 -9.68 43.36
CA ALA A 4 -98.49 -8.67 44.35
C ALA A 4 -98.65 -9.32 45.73
N PHE A 5 -97.86 -8.85 46.71
CA PHE A 5 -97.91 -9.34 48.08
C PHE A 5 -99.23 -8.91 48.74
N ASP A 6 -100.09 -9.86 49.09
CA ASP A 6 -101.37 -9.60 49.75
C ASP A 6 -101.17 -9.33 51.25
N THR A 7 -101.07 -8.04 51.60
CA THR A 7 -100.82 -7.54 52.95
C THR A 7 -101.95 -7.84 53.93
N LEU A 8 -103.20 -7.88 53.46
CA LEU A 8 -104.38 -8.12 54.30
C LEU A 8 -104.47 -9.58 54.73
N SER A 9 -104.30 -10.50 53.78
CA SER A 9 -104.25 -11.93 54.07
C SER A 9 -103.03 -12.29 54.93
N ALA A 10 -101.88 -11.64 54.70
CA ALA A 10 -100.67 -11.84 55.51
C ALA A 10 -100.84 -11.36 56.96
N SER A 11 -101.40 -10.15 57.17
CA SER A 11 -101.68 -9.59 58.51
C SER A 11 -102.68 -10.46 59.27
N LYS A 12 -103.74 -10.93 58.60
CA LYS A 12 -104.73 -11.83 59.21
C LYS A 12 -104.10 -13.15 59.67
N ARG A 13 -103.25 -13.77 58.85
CA ARG A 13 -102.54 -15.01 59.21
C ARG A 13 -101.58 -14.83 60.39
N LEU A 14 -100.93 -13.67 60.51
CA LEU A 14 -100.06 -13.35 61.65
C LEU A 14 -100.87 -13.17 62.94
N ARG A 15 -102.03 -12.50 62.86
CA ARG A 15 -102.96 -12.38 64.00
C ARG A 15 -103.55 -13.72 64.42
N ASP A 16 -103.94 -14.57 63.47
CA ASP A 16 -104.42 -15.93 63.73
C ASP A 16 -103.31 -16.81 64.36
N ALA A 17 -102.04 -16.50 64.10
CA ALA A 17 -100.88 -17.12 64.73
C ALA A 17 -100.50 -16.50 66.10
N GLY A 18 -101.30 -15.56 66.62
CA GLY A 18 -101.14 -14.96 67.96
C GLY A 18 -100.29 -13.69 68.01
N VAL A 19 -99.93 -13.08 66.87
CA VAL A 19 -99.22 -11.80 66.83
C VAL A 19 -100.21 -10.66 67.11
N GLU A 20 -99.85 -9.74 68.01
CA GLU A 20 -100.65 -8.55 68.33
C GLU A 20 -100.84 -7.68 67.08
N GLU A 21 -102.01 -7.05 66.95
CA GLU A 21 -102.45 -6.39 65.71
C GLU A 21 -101.44 -5.36 65.19
N ARG A 22 -100.89 -4.54 66.08
CA ARG A 22 -99.87 -3.54 65.69
C ARG A 22 -98.57 -4.21 65.24
N ALA A 23 -98.15 -5.27 65.90
CA ALA A 23 -96.97 -6.04 65.49
C ALA A 23 -97.20 -6.76 64.15
N ALA A 24 -98.39 -7.30 63.89
CA ALA A 24 -98.73 -7.97 62.63
C ALA A 24 -98.69 -6.99 61.45
N ASP A 25 -99.27 -5.79 61.64
CA ASP A 25 -99.25 -4.75 60.61
C ASP A 25 -97.84 -4.19 60.38
N ALA A 26 -97.05 -4.00 61.45
CA ALA A 26 -95.65 -3.56 61.33
C ALA A 26 -94.75 -4.58 60.60
N ILE A 27 -94.96 -5.88 60.84
CA ILE A 27 -94.23 -6.95 60.14
C ILE A 27 -94.61 -6.98 58.66
N VAL A 28 -95.91 -6.86 58.36
CA VAL A 28 -96.40 -6.81 56.97
C VAL A 28 -95.88 -5.58 56.24
N GLU A 29 -95.86 -4.42 56.90
CA GLU A 29 -95.29 -3.19 56.37
C GLU A 29 -93.78 -3.34 56.10
N LEU A 30 -93.03 -3.96 57.02
CA LEU A 30 -91.62 -4.25 56.83
C LEU A 30 -91.37 -5.19 55.64
N VAL A 31 -92.19 -6.24 55.48
CA VAL A 31 -92.08 -7.17 54.35
C VAL A 31 -92.46 -6.47 53.04
N GLN A 32 -93.51 -5.66 53.03
CA GLN A 32 -93.89 -4.86 51.87
C GLN A 32 -92.77 -3.88 51.51
N SER A 33 -92.17 -3.20 52.48
CA SER A 33 -90.99 -2.35 52.29
C SER A 33 -89.81 -3.14 51.72
N ALA A 34 -89.57 -4.36 52.22
CA ALA A 34 -88.50 -5.22 51.73
C ALA A 34 -88.73 -5.71 50.28
N THR A 35 -89.98 -5.84 49.83
CA THR A 35 -90.30 -6.17 48.42
C THR A 35 -90.08 -5.01 47.45
N HIS A 36 -89.88 -3.77 47.95
CA HIS A 36 -89.54 -2.59 47.15
C HIS A 36 -88.03 -2.37 47.04
N PHE A 37 -87.19 -3.22 47.65
CA PHE A 37 -85.75 -3.14 47.41
C PHE A 37 -85.45 -3.42 45.93
N PRO A 38 -84.53 -2.65 45.31
CA PRO A 38 -84.11 -2.90 43.94
C PRO A 38 -83.47 -4.29 43.80
N ASP A 39 -83.60 -4.89 42.62
CA ASP A 39 -82.95 -6.17 42.30
C ASP A 39 -81.42 -6.03 42.37
N ILE A 40 -80.79 -6.77 43.27
CA ILE A 40 -79.35 -6.79 43.47
C ILE A 40 -78.66 -7.96 42.76
N GLY A 41 -79.39 -8.81 42.04
CA GLY A 41 -78.85 -9.98 41.33
C GLY A 41 -77.89 -9.63 40.18
N GLY A 42 -77.91 -8.38 39.71
CA GLY A 42 -76.95 -7.86 38.73
C GLY A 42 -75.73 -7.15 39.33
N LEU A 43 -75.62 -7.07 40.66
CA LEU A 43 -74.44 -6.52 41.32
C LEU A 43 -73.33 -7.56 41.37
N ALA A 44 -72.11 -7.13 41.08
CA ALA A 44 -70.93 -7.96 41.26
C ALA A 44 -70.83 -8.42 42.72
N THR A 45 -70.66 -9.72 42.89
CA THR A 45 -70.41 -10.39 44.15
C THR A 45 -68.92 -10.35 44.50
N LYS A 46 -68.57 -10.79 45.70
CA LYS A 46 -67.16 -10.94 46.10
C LYS A 46 -66.41 -11.94 45.21
N ASP A 47 -67.11 -12.95 44.70
CA ASP A 47 -66.52 -13.96 43.85
C ASP A 47 -66.25 -13.39 42.44
N ASP A 48 -67.12 -12.51 41.94
CA ASP A 48 -66.92 -11.83 40.64
C ASP A 48 -65.67 -10.92 40.61
N VAL A 49 -65.23 -10.44 41.76
CA VAL A 49 -64.03 -9.59 41.89
C VAL A 49 -62.80 -10.33 42.40
N ALA A 50 -62.93 -11.60 42.82
CA ALA A 50 -61.82 -12.38 43.38
C ALA A 50 -60.71 -12.65 42.36
N ASP A 51 -61.09 -12.83 41.09
CA ASP A 51 -60.18 -13.10 39.98
C ASP A 51 -59.79 -11.83 39.18
N MET A 52 -60.25 -10.65 39.61
CA MET A 52 -59.82 -9.40 38.98
C MET A 52 -58.39 -9.05 39.37
N ALA A 53 -57.57 -8.68 38.38
CA ALA A 53 -56.21 -8.22 38.62
C ALA A 53 -56.18 -7.05 39.61
N THR A 54 -55.43 -7.22 40.68
CA THR A 54 -55.22 -6.23 41.72
C THR A 54 -54.04 -5.31 41.38
N LYS A 55 -53.91 -4.21 42.12
CA LYS A 55 -52.74 -3.32 42.00
C LYS A 55 -51.41 -4.04 42.25
N ARG A 56 -51.41 -5.14 43.02
CA ARG A 56 -50.20 -5.96 43.24
C ARG A 56 -49.85 -6.76 41.99
N ASP A 57 -50.84 -7.32 41.31
CA ASP A 57 -50.62 -8.18 40.14
C ASP A 57 -49.99 -7.43 38.95
N ILE A 58 -50.19 -6.11 38.89
CA ILE A 58 -49.61 -5.23 37.86
C ILE A 58 -48.37 -4.45 38.33
N ALA A 59 -47.97 -4.56 39.60
CA ALA A 59 -46.87 -3.76 40.16
C ALA A 59 -45.52 -4.11 39.54
N ASP A 60 -45.33 -5.37 39.17
CA ASP A 60 -44.10 -5.89 38.57
C ASP A 60 -44.15 -5.93 37.03
N MET A 61 -45.21 -5.39 36.42
CA MET A 61 -45.27 -5.26 34.97
C MET A 61 -44.34 -4.15 34.49
N ALA A 62 -43.57 -4.45 33.44
CA ALA A 62 -42.72 -3.47 32.78
C ALA A 62 -43.54 -2.26 32.31
N THR A 63 -43.09 -1.08 32.73
CA THR A 63 -43.67 0.21 32.39
C THR A 63 -42.99 0.78 31.14
N LYS A 64 -43.60 1.82 30.55
CA LYS A 64 -42.98 2.57 29.45
C LYS A 64 -41.62 3.17 29.83
N ARG A 65 -41.38 3.41 31.12
CA ARG A 65 -40.12 3.96 31.62
C ARG A 65 -39.02 2.90 31.63
N ASP A 66 -39.37 1.65 31.93
CA ASP A 66 -38.42 0.52 31.98
C ASP A 66 -37.86 0.17 30.60
N VAL A 67 -38.60 0.48 29.52
CA VAL A 67 -38.17 0.24 28.14
C VAL A 67 -37.66 1.50 27.42
N ALA A 68 -37.71 2.67 28.08
CA ALA A 68 -37.31 3.94 27.45
C ALA A 68 -35.81 4.00 27.14
N ASP A 69 -34.99 3.37 27.99
CA ASP A 69 -33.53 3.34 27.86
C ASP A 69 -33.02 2.12 27.07
N MET A 70 -33.93 1.30 26.52
CA MET A 70 -33.55 0.17 25.67
C MET A 70 -33.11 0.65 24.28
N ALA A 71 -32.03 0.06 23.76
CA ALA A 71 -31.58 0.31 22.41
C ALA A 71 -32.70 0.08 21.40
N THR A 72 -32.91 1.08 20.55
CA THR A 72 -33.96 1.12 19.54
C THR A 72 -33.40 0.72 18.17
N LYS A 73 -34.30 0.48 17.22
CA LYS A 73 -33.92 0.31 15.81
C LYS A 73 -33.16 1.51 15.25
N ARG A 74 -33.38 2.71 15.81
CA ARG A 74 -32.69 3.93 15.39
C ARG A 74 -31.23 3.89 15.81
N ASP A 75 -30.94 3.46 17.03
CA ASP A 75 -29.57 3.33 17.53
C ASP A 75 -28.76 2.35 16.68
N VAL A 76 -29.36 1.22 16.30
CA VAL A 76 -28.74 0.25 15.39
C VAL A 76 -28.48 0.85 14.01
N ALA A 77 -29.43 1.63 13.47
CA ALA A 77 -29.27 2.28 12.18
C ALA A 77 -28.16 3.34 12.20
N ASP A 78 -28.08 4.12 13.27
CA ASP A 78 -27.05 5.14 13.47
C ASP A 78 -25.65 4.50 13.60
N LEU A 79 -25.54 3.41 14.37
CA LEU A 79 -24.31 2.60 14.45
C LEU A 79 -23.91 2.02 13.09
N ALA A 80 -24.85 1.43 12.35
CA ALA A 80 -24.58 0.88 11.02
C ALA A 80 -24.11 1.97 10.05
N ALA A 81 -24.70 3.17 10.12
CA ALA A 81 -24.28 4.32 9.32
C ALA A 81 -22.88 4.82 9.71
N ALA A 82 -22.57 4.86 11.01
CA ALA A 82 -21.23 5.21 11.51
C ALA A 82 -20.18 4.23 10.99
N VAL A 83 -20.38 2.92 11.22
CA VAL A 83 -19.47 1.87 10.73
C VAL A 83 -19.27 1.94 9.22
N LYS A 84 -20.34 2.19 8.45
CA LYS A 84 -20.22 2.34 6.99
C LYS A 84 -19.36 3.54 6.59
N ARG A 85 -19.46 4.67 7.31
CA ARG A 85 -18.60 5.85 7.06
C ARG A 85 -17.15 5.53 7.40
N ASP A 86 -16.90 4.95 8.57
CA ASP A 86 -15.55 4.61 9.02
C ASP A 86 -14.87 3.63 8.06
N MET A 87 -15.60 2.62 7.57
CA MET A 87 -15.10 1.69 6.55
C MET A 87 -14.80 2.40 5.22
N ALA A 88 -15.64 3.35 4.79
CA ALA A 88 -15.42 4.10 3.56
C ALA A 88 -14.20 5.03 3.68
N GLU A 89 -14.03 5.67 4.84
CA GLU A 89 -12.86 6.49 5.13
C GLU A 89 -11.59 5.66 5.15
N LEU A 90 -11.58 4.52 5.85
CA LEU A 90 -10.45 3.59 5.88
C LEU A 90 -10.07 3.07 4.48
N ALA A 91 -11.06 2.76 3.64
CA ALA A 91 -10.80 2.35 2.27
C ALA A 91 -10.19 3.49 1.43
N ALA A 92 -10.65 4.72 1.64
CA ALA A 92 -10.14 5.89 0.94
C ALA A 92 -8.70 6.25 1.38
N THR A 93 -8.39 6.17 2.67
CA THR A 93 -7.03 6.37 3.19
C THR A 93 -6.09 5.29 2.66
N THR A 94 -6.47 4.01 2.77
CA THR A 94 -5.67 2.90 2.25
C THR A 94 -5.37 3.04 0.75
N LYS A 95 -6.35 3.46 -0.05
CA LYS A 95 -6.17 3.69 -1.49
C LYS A 95 -5.20 4.83 -1.77
N ARG A 96 -5.25 5.91 -0.97
CA ARG A 96 -4.33 7.05 -1.09
C ARG A 96 -2.91 6.63 -0.72
N ASP A 97 -2.74 5.92 0.39
CA ASP A 97 -1.43 5.46 0.86
C ASP A 97 -0.76 4.54 -0.18
N ILE A 98 -1.53 3.62 -0.78
CA ILE A 98 -1.03 2.77 -1.88
C ILE A 98 -0.59 3.60 -3.08
N ALA A 99 -1.35 4.64 -3.46
CA ALA A 99 -1.00 5.50 -4.59
C ALA A 99 0.27 6.33 -4.30
N ASP A 100 0.40 6.84 -3.08
CA ASP A 100 1.57 7.61 -2.65
C ASP A 100 2.81 6.74 -2.59
N LEU A 101 2.71 5.51 -2.06
CA LEU A 101 3.79 4.52 -2.08
C LEU A 101 4.20 4.16 -3.52
N ALA A 102 3.24 3.90 -4.41
CA ALA A 102 3.54 3.60 -5.81
C ALA A 102 4.23 4.78 -6.51
N ALA A 103 3.83 6.01 -6.22
CA ALA A 103 4.47 7.22 -6.75
C ALA A 103 5.88 7.40 -6.19
N ALA A 104 6.12 7.13 -4.91
CA ALA A 104 7.44 7.16 -4.30
C ALA A 104 8.37 6.13 -4.95
N THR A 105 7.96 4.85 -5.04
CA THR A 105 8.76 3.80 -5.69
C THR A 105 9.10 4.14 -7.15
N LYS A 106 8.16 4.74 -7.89
CA LYS A 106 8.44 5.17 -9.28
C LYS A 106 9.49 6.28 -9.35
N ARG A 107 9.48 7.23 -8.39
CA ARG A 107 10.52 8.27 -8.31
C ARG A 107 11.87 7.67 -7.96
N ASP A 108 11.94 6.82 -6.94
CA ASP A 108 13.19 6.18 -6.51
C ASP A 108 13.85 5.39 -7.66
N VAL A 109 13.06 4.62 -8.41
CA VAL A 109 13.56 3.89 -9.58
C VAL A 109 14.08 4.84 -10.67
N ALA A 110 13.40 5.98 -10.90
CA ALA A 110 13.84 6.95 -11.89
C ALA A 110 15.14 7.67 -11.46
N GLU A 111 15.27 7.99 -10.18
CA GLU A 111 16.48 8.59 -9.60
C GLU A 111 17.67 7.63 -9.69
N LEU A 112 17.48 6.36 -9.32
CA LEU A 112 18.53 5.33 -9.44
C LEU A 112 18.96 5.12 -10.90
N ALA A 113 18.02 5.10 -11.83
CA ALA A 113 18.31 4.99 -13.26
C ALA A 113 19.10 6.19 -13.79
N ALA A 114 18.75 7.41 -13.34
CA ALA A 114 19.47 8.62 -13.70
C ALA A 114 20.90 8.62 -13.14
N ALA A 115 21.08 8.26 -11.87
CA ALA A 115 22.38 8.13 -11.23
C ALA A 115 23.27 7.10 -11.97
N THR A 116 22.74 5.91 -12.27
CA THR A 116 23.50 4.88 -12.99
C THR A 116 23.92 5.35 -14.40
N LYS A 117 23.06 6.11 -15.09
CA LYS A 117 23.40 6.67 -16.41
C LYS A 117 24.51 7.72 -16.30
N GLN A 118 24.48 8.53 -15.25
CA GLN A 118 25.54 9.51 -14.96
C GLN A 118 26.86 8.80 -14.65
N ASP A 119 26.87 7.81 -13.76
CA ASP A 119 28.07 7.05 -13.39
C ASP A 119 28.73 6.41 -14.62
N VAL A 120 27.93 5.80 -15.50
CA VAL A 120 28.43 5.23 -16.76
C VAL A 120 29.03 6.31 -17.68
N ALA A 121 28.41 7.49 -17.75
CA ALA A 121 28.93 8.60 -18.56
C ALA A 121 30.25 9.14 -18.00
N GLU A 122 30.37 9.25 -16.68
CA GLU A 122 31.59 9.67 -15.99
C GLU A 122 32.72 8.66 -16.19
N LEU A 123 32.45 7.36 -16.04
CA LEU A 123 33.43 6.30 -16.31
C LEU A 123 33.88 6.27 -17.77
N ALA A 124 32.95 6.47 -18.72
CA ALA A 124 33.28 6.55 -20.14
C ALA A 124 34.17 7.78 -20.45
N ALA A 125 33.88 8.92 -19.82
CA ALA A 125 34.68 10.13 -19.97
C ALA A 125 36.10 9.93 -19.39
N ALA A 126 36.21 9.37 -18.19
CA ALA A 126 37.49 9.05 -17.56
C ALA A 126 38.32 8.09 -18.43
N THR A 127 37.71 7.01 -18.94
CA THR A 127 38.39 6.06 -19.83
C THR A 127 38.90 6.73 -21.11
N LYS A 128 38.10 7.63 -21.69
CA LYS A 128 38.52 8.38 -22.88
C LYS A 128 39.69 9.32 -22.59
N GLN A 129 39.70 9.95 -21.41
CA GLN A 129 40.79 10.79 -20.95
C GLN A 129 42.06 9.97 -20.72
N ASP A 130 41.98 8.82 -20.04
CA ASP A 130 43.11 7.94 -19.78
C ASP A 130 43.76 7.46 -21.09
N VAL A 131 42.94 7.08 -22.09
CA VAL A 131 43.44 6.71 -23.43
C VAL A 131 44.14 7.88 -24.12
N ALA A 132 43.59 9.10 -24.01
CA ALA A 132 44.22 10.30 -24.57
C ALA A 132 45.55 10.61 -23.87
N GLU A 133 45.61 10.49 -22.54
CA GLU A 133 46.83 10.72 -21.77
C GLU A 133 47.92 9.71 -22.15
N LEU A 134 47.58 8.42 -22.24
CA LEU A 134 48.52 7.38 -22.69
C LEU A 134 49.07 7.66 -24.10
N ALA A 135 48.26 8.19 -25.01
CA ALA A 135 48.72 8.59 -26.34
C ALA A 135 49.72 9.76 -26.31
N THR A 136 49.66 10.61 -25.27
CA THR A 136 50.56 11.75 -25.10
C THR A 136 51.76 11.48 -24.19
N LYS A 137 51.77 10.35 -23.48
CA LYS A 137 52.77 10.05 -22.46
C LYS A 137 54.19 10.06 -23.04
N ALA A 138 55.10 10.67 -22.29
CA ALA A 138 56.50 10.91 -22.67
C ALA A 138 57.20 9.68 -23.25
N ALA A 139 56.96 8.48 -22.68
CA ALA A 139 57.57 7.25 -23.17
C ALA A 139 57.29 6.94 -24.66
N LEU A 140 56.10 7.27 -25.19
CA LEU A 140 55.82 7.09 -26.62
C LEU A 140 56.55 8.13 -27.48
N GLN A 141 56.68 9.36 -26.97
CA GLN A 141 57.46 10.41 -27.64
C GLN A 141 58.96 10.11 -27.60
N ASP A 142 59.47 9.54 -26.50
CA ASP A 142 60.85 9.10 -26.35
C ASP A 142 61.16 7.99 -27.37
N VAL A 143 60.32 6.96 -27.44
CA VAL A 143 60.45 5.91 -28.47
C VAL A 143 60.39 6.49 -29.89
N LYS A 144 59.47 7.42 -30.15
CA LYS A 144 59.40 8.10 -31.45
C LYS A 144 60.69 8.87 -31.77
N THR A 145 61.28 9.50 -30.77
CA THR A 145 62.54 10.25 -30.90
C THR A 145 63.71 9.30 -31.15
N ASP A 146 63.80 8.21 -30.39
CA ASP A 146 64.82 7.17 -30.55
C ASP A 146 64.77 6.55 -31.96
N VAL A 147 63.56 6.26 -32.47
CA VAL A 147 63.39 5.75 -33.84
C VAL A 147 63.88 6.75 -34.89
N LEU A 148 63.63 8.05 -34.69
CA LEU A 148 64.13 9.08 -35.60
C LEU A 148 65.66 9.17 -35.55
N LEU A 149 66.25 9.13 -34.36
CA LEU A 149 67.70 9.13 -34.19
C LEU A 149 68.32 7.90 -34.85
N LEU A 150 67.83 6.71 -34.57
CA LEU A 150 68.29 5.47 -35.20
C LEU A 150 68.20 5.53 -36.73
N LYS A 151 67.11 6.10 -37.27
CA LYS A 151 66.97 6.28 -38.73
C LYS A 151 68.02 7.23 -39.31
N THR A 152 68.38 8.28 -38.58
CA THR A 152 69.45 9.19 -39.00
C THR A 152 70.83 8.55 -38.90
N GLU A 153 71.09 7.81 -37.83
CA GLU A 153 72.33 7.07 -37.64
C GLU A 153 72.53 6.02 -38.73
N LEU A 154 71.47 5.26 -39.07
CA LEU A 154 71.51 4.27 -40.14
C LEU A 154 71.83 4.89 -41.50
N LYS A 155 71.23 6.03 -41.84
CA LYS A 155 71.57 6.76 -43.07
C LYS A 155 73.03 7.20 -43.07
N ASN A 156 73.53 7.68 -41.93
CA ASN A 156 74.91 8.12 -41.80
C ASN A 156 75.89 6.94 -41.93
N THR A 157 75.57 5.76 -41.36
CA THR A 157 76.39 4.57 -41.54
C THR A 157 76.37 4.07 -42.98
N GLU A 158 75.22 4.13 -43.66
CA GLU A 158 75.11 3.82 -45.10
C GLU A 158 76.01 4.74 -45.93
N TYR A 159 75.97 6.06 -45.73
CA TYR A 159 76.85 7.00 -46.42
C TYR A 159 78.33 6.71 -46.15
N ARG A 160 78.70 6.39 -44.90
CA ARG A 160 80.08 6.05 -44.54
C ARG A 160 80.56 4.77 -45.21
N ILE A 161 79.72 3.74 -45.27
CA ILE A 161 80.04 2.47 -45.96
C ILE A 161 80.26 2.74 -47.45
N MET A 162 79.38 3.51 -48.09
CA MET A 162 79.50 3.85 -49.51
C MET A 162 80.79 4.63 -49.80
N ALA A 163 81.17 5.56 -48.93
CA ALA A 163 82.43 6.31 -49.05
C ALA A 163 83.66 5.41 -48.91
N ASP A 164 83.73 4.58 -47.85
CA ASP A 164 84.86 3.66 -47.62
C ASP A 164 84.99 2.63 -48.75
N LEU A 165 83.87 2.12 -49.26
CA LEU A 165 83.87 1.19 -50.39
C LEU A 165 84.40 1.86 -51.67
N ASN A 166 83.94 3.08 -51.95
CA ASN A 166 84.41 3.85 -53.11
C ASN A 166 85.90 4.16 -53.04
N ASP A 167 86.40 4.54 -51.87
CA ASP A 167 87.84 4.79 -51.67
C ASP A 167 88.67 3.52 -51.86
N LYS A 168 88.22 2.37 -51.32
CA LYS A 168 88.89 1.07 -51.53
C LYS A 168 88.89 0.65 -53.00
N LEU A 169 87.75 0.78 -53.69
CA LEU A 169 87.64 0.53 -55.13
C LEU A 169 88.62 1.39 -55.93
N ARG A 170 88.75 2.68 -55.58
CA ARG A 170 89.68 3.59 -56.26
C ARG A 170 91.14 3.20 -56.03
N VAL A 171 91.51 2.87 -54.79
CA VAL A 171 92.88 2.44 -54.45
C VAL A 171 93.24 1.12 -55.13
N GLN A 172 92.35 0.13 -55.07
CA GLN A 172 92.55 -1.15 -55.75
C GLN A 172 92.61 -0.98 -57.27
N GLY A 173 91.73 -0.16 -57.85
CA GLY A 173 91.74 0.16 -59.29
C GLY A 173 93.07 0.79 -59.74
N MET A 174 93.58 1.77 -58.99
CA MET A 174 94.88 2.39 -59.26
C MET A 174 96.04 1.40 -59.14
N ALA A 175 96.02 0.52 -58.11
CA ALA A 175 97.04 -0.51 -57.95
C ALA A 175 97.03 -1.51 -59.11
N LEU A 176 95.86 -1.89 -59.62
CA LEU A 176 95.70 -2.83 -60.72
C LEU A 176 96.17 -2.22 -62.05
N ILE A 177 95.81 -0.95 -62.32
CA ILE A 177 96.32 -0.20 -63.49
C ILE A 177 97.84 -0.06 -63.43
N GLY A 178 98.39 0.29 -62.26
CA GLY A 178 99.85 0.38 -62.06
C GLY A 178 100.55 -0.96 -62.30
N GLY A 179 99.99 -2.05 -61.79
CA GLY A 179 100.49 -3.41 -62.04
C GLY A 179 100.46 -3.79 -63.52
N MET A 180 99.36 -3.52 -64.22
CA MET A 180 99.27 -3.73 -65.67
C MET A 180 100.30 -2.91 -66.45
N ALA A 181 100.47 -1.63 -66.10
CA ALA A 181 101.46 -0.76 -66.74
C ALA A 181 102.89 -1.30 -66.56
N ALA A 182 103.22 -1.83 -65.38
CA ALA A 182 104.51 -2.48 -65.12
C ALA A 182 104.72 -3.74 -65.98
N ILE A 183 103.70 -4.60 -66.12
CA ILE A 183 103.76 -5.80 -66.96
C ILE A 183 103.96 -5.43 -68.43
N VAL A 184 103.20 -4.47 -68.95
CA VAL A 184 103.36 -3.98 -70.33
C VAL A 184 104.74 -3.39 -70.55
N GLY A 185 105.27 -2.62 -69.58
CA GLY A 185 106.63 -2.09 -69.62
C GLY A 185 107.69 -3.18 -69.71
N LEU A 186 107.57 -4.23 -68.89
CA LEU A 186 108.48 -5.39 -68.94
C LEU A 186 108.38 -6.15 -70.26
N ALA A 187 107.17 -6.44 -70.74
CA ALA A 187 106.96 -7.12 -72.02
C ALA A 187 107.61 -6.33 -73.18
N THR A 188 107.45 -5.01 -73.18
CA THR A 188 108.04 -4.12 -74.19
C THR A 188 109.56 -4.12 -74.13
N ALA A 189 110.15 -4.14 -72.92
CA ALA A 189 111.60 -4.22 -72.74
C ALA A 189 112.17 -5.56 -73.24
N VAL A 190 111.51 -6.68 -72.94
CA VAL A 190 111.91 -8.01 -73.42
C VAL A 190 111.87 -8.08 -74.95
N ILE A 191 110.85 -7.51 -75.60
CA ILE A 191 110.76 -7.44 -77.07
C ILE A 191 111.96 -6.69 -77.67
N LYS A 192 112.42 -5.60 -77.04
CA LYS A 192 113.60 -4.83 -77.51
C LYS A 192 114.94 -5.54 -77.27
N LEU A 193 114.98 -6.52 -76.36
CA LEU A 193 116.19 -7.28 -75.99
C LEU A 193 116.29 -8.63 -76.72
N ALA A 194 115.27 -9.03 -77.48
CA ALA A 194 115.33 -10.21 -78.34
C ALA A 194 116.15 -9.90 -79.61
N PRO A 195 117.23 -10.66 -79.89
CA PRO A 195 118.12 -10.45 -81.05
C PRO A 195 117.48 -10.82 -82.39
#